data_AF-A0AA38Q9H5-F1
#
_entry.id   AF-A0AA38Q9H5-F1
#
_cell.length_a   1.000
_cell.length_b   1.000
_cell.length_c   1.000
_cell.angle_alpha   90.00
_cell.angle_beta   90.00
_cell.angle_gamma   90.00
#
_symmetry.space_group_name_H-M   'P 1'
#
loop_
_entity.id
_entity.type
_entity.pdbx_description
1 polymer ?
#
loop_
_entity_poly.entity_id
_entity_poly.type
_entity_poly.pdbx_seq_one_letter_code
_entity_poly.pdbx_strand_id
1 'polypeptide(L)'
;MVLRNRNKLRICVAFYYRGVQHIHDDLFHTAILLLPKSQDESHTSRFHVTNSLKPGIVLVNDRVPWRYESLSLDYVRTNRLNAFLFLGKLSPEIGVEDFNVILFHLPMVQDDPGWNCNSWTVSAIRVSF
;
A
#
# COMPACT_ATOMS: atom_id res chain seq x y z
N MET A 1 -36.48 7.20 2.24
CA MET A 1 -35.57 7.53 1.12
C MET A 1 -34.13 7.38 1.61
N VAL A 2 -33.46 6.27 1.30
CA VAL A 2 -32.06 6.06 1.74
C VAL A 2 -31.17 6.88 0.83
N LEU A 3 -30.51 7.90 1.36
CA LEU A 3 -29.49 8.66 0.64
C LEU A 3 -28.34 7.69 0.31
N ARG A 4 -28.22 7.29 -0.97
CA ARG A 4 -27.06 6.54 -1.45
C ARG A 4 -25.81 7.39 -1.19
N ASN A 5 -24.98 6.98 -0.23
CA ASN A 5 -23.67 7.58 -0.02
C ASN A 5 -22.85 7.40 -1.32
N ARG A 6 -22.58 8.52 -2.01
CA ARG A 6 -21.86 8.52 -3.30
C ARG A 6 -20.34 8.55 -3.12
N ASN A 7 -19.85 8.70 -1.88
CA ASN A 7 -18.43 8.80 -1.58
C ASN A 7 -17.82 7.41 -1.32
N LYS A 8 -17.75 6.59 -2.37
CA LYS A 8 -17.11 5.26 -2.29
C LYS A 8 -15.59 5.41 -2.26
N LEU A 9 -14.94 4.62 -1.42
CA LEU A 9 -13.49 4.47 -1.41
C LEU A 9 -13.00 3.93 -2.75
N ARG A 10 -11.94 4.54 -3.26
CA ARG A 10 -11.24 4.17 -4.49
C ARG A 10 -9.99 3.39 -4.15
N ILE A 11 -9.80 2.26 -4.82
CA ILE A 11 -8.59 1.46 -4.72
C ILE A 11 -7.64 1.92 -5.81
N CYS A 12 -6.43 2.31 -5.43
CA CYS A 12 -5.37 2.68 -6.37
C CYS A 12 -4.06 1.96 -6.03
N VAL A 13 -3.21 1.77 -7.03
CA VAL A 13 -1.81 1.40 -6.84
C VAL A 13 -0.98 2.67 -6.95
N ALA A 14 -0.20 2.99 -5.93
CA ALA A 14 0.73 4.12 -5.95
C ALA A 14 2.15 3.66 -6.26
N PHE A 15 2.86 4.47 -7.04
CA PHE A 15 4.26 4.27 -7.42
C PHE A 15 5.09 5.41 -6.86
N TYR A 16 5.91 5.09 -5.85
CA TYR A 16 6.78 6.05 -5.19
C TYR A 16 8.23 5.92 -5.68
N TYR A 17 8.89 7.03 -5.91
CA TYR A 17 10.33 7.08 -6.16
C TYR A 17 11.13 6.56 -4.96
N ARG A 18 12.09 5.67 -5.23
CA ARG A 18 12.95 5.01 -4.21
C ARG A 18 14.32 5.67 -4.01
N GLY A 19 14.71 6.63 -4.84
CA GLY A 19 16.09 7.14 -4.80
C GLY A 19 17.08 6.27 -5.60
N VAL A 20 18.29 6.79 -5.80
CA VAL A 20 19.32 6.26 -6.70
C VAL A 20 20.08 5.05 -6.12
N GLN A 21 19.89 4.70 -4.84
CA GLN A 21 20.72 3.73 -4.11
C GLN A 21 20.20 2.29 -4.11
N HIS A 22 19.07 1.98 -4.76
CA HIS A 22 18.60 0.60 -4.83
C HIS A 22 19.21 -0.12 -6.04
N ILE A 23 20.10 -1.08 -5.75
CA ILE A 23 20.85 -1.90 -6.73
C ILE A 23 19.96 -2.95 -7.42
N HIS A 24 18.73 -3.14 -6.95
CA HIS A 24 17.75 -4.05 -7.55
C HIS A 24 16.81 -3.30 -8.51
N ASP A 25 16.43 -3.94 -9.62
CA ASP A 25 15.65 -3.40 -10.75
C ASP A 25 14.25 -2.81 -10.43
N ASP A 26 13.88 -2.71 -9.15
CA ASP A 26 12.63 -2.10 -8.71
C ASP A 26 12.76 -0.57 -8.67
N LEU A 27 12.53 0.06 -9.83
CA LEU A 27 12.56 1.52 -10.02
C LEU A 27 11.60 2.28 -9.08
N PHE A 28 10.57 1.62 -8.59
CA PHE A 28 9.54 2.20 -7.74
C PHE A 28 9.25 1.35 -6.51
N HIS A 29 8.88 2.01 -5.42
CA HIS A 29 8.19 1.40 -4.31
C HIS A 29 6.68 1.45 -4.57
N THR A 30 6.01 0.31 -4.52
CA THR A 30 4.56 0.26 -4.70
C THR A 30 3.80 0.15 -3.37
N ALA A 31 2.59 0.70 -3.37
CA ALA A 31 1.64 0.60 -2.27
C ALA A 31 0.20 0.55 -2.82
N ILE A 32 -0.72 0.04 -2.01
CA ILE A 32 -2.16 0.20 -2.25
C ILE A 32 -2.65 1.44 -1.50
N LEU A 33 -3.46 2.26 -2.16
CA LEU A 33 -4.15 3.39 -1.56
C LEU A 33 -5.66 3.16 -1.54
N LEU A 34 -6.28 3.45 -0.41
CA LEU A 34 -7.71 3.69 -0.32
C LEU A 34 -7.97 5.18 -0.16
N LEU A 35 -8.55 5.76 -1.20
CA LEU A 35 -8.76 7.19 -1.35
C LEU A 35 -10.27 7.49 -1.34
N PRO A 36 -10.75 8.47 -0.57
CA PRO A 36 -12.12 8.95 -0.74
C PRO A 36 -12.29 9.54 -2.16
N LYS A 37 -13.54 9.55 -2.66
CA LYS A 37 -13.86 10.15 -3.97
C LYS A 37 -13.88 11.69 -3.89
N SER A 38 -14.19 12.25 -2.72
CA SER A 38 -14.12 13.68 -2.44
C SER A 38 -12.72 14.25 -2.68
N GLN A 39 -12.63 15.56 -2.95
CA GLN A 39 -11.35 16.26 -3.08
C GLN A 39 -10.56 16.34 -1.77
N ASP A 40 -11.23 16.07 -0.66
CA ASP A 40 -10.59 15.94 0.63
C ASP A 40 -9.78 14.64 0.66
N GLU A 41 -8.47 14.76 0.43
CA GLU A 41 -7.49 13.68 0.49
C GLU A 41 -7.16 13.28 1.94
N SER A 42 -7.61 14.07 2.93
CA SER A 42 -7.51 13.66 4.33
C SER A 42 -8.32 12.38 4.52
N HIS A 43 -7.79 11.43 5.29
CA HIS A 43 -8.30 10.06 5.43
C HIS A 43 -7.93 9.07 4.31
N THR A 44 -6.86 9.35 3.56
CA THR A 44 -6.30 8.31 2.69
C THR A 44 -5.59 7.26 3.52
N SER A 45 -5.87 5.98 3.27
CA SER A 45 -5.11 4.88 3.87
C SER A 45 -4.11 4.31 2.88
N ARG A 46 -2.87 4.11 3.31
CA ARG A 46 -1.79 3.49 2.54
C ARG A 46 -1.41 2.15 3.17
N PHE A 47 -1.40 1.13 2.33
CA PHE A 47 -1.01 -0.23 2.69
C PHE A 47 0.18 -0.65 1.84
N HIS A 48 1.25 -1.08 2.49
CA HIS A 48 2.46 -1.49 1.79
C HIS A 48 3.31 -2.43 2.63
N VAL A 49 4.26 -3.07 1.98
CA VAL A 49 5.36 -3.76 2.65
C VAL A 49 6.65 -3.01 2.45
N THR A 50 7.44 -2.92 3.50
CA THR A 50 8.72 -2.19 3.52
C THR A 50 9.75 -2.95 4.31
N ASN A 51 11.01 -2.81 3.92
CA ASN A 51 12.18 -3.28 4.65
C ASN A 51 13.13 -2.12 4.97
N SER A 52 12.59 -0.91 5.16
CA SER A 52 13.41 0.25 5.52
C SER A 52 13.90 0.14 6.96
N LEU A 53 15.13 0.56 7.24
CA LEU A 53 15.63 0.65 8.61
C LEU A 53 14.79 1.67 9.40
N LYS A 54 14.30 1.27 10.58
CA LYS A 54 13.60 2.14 11.54
C LYS A 54 14.13 1.84 12.96
N PRO A 55 14.06 2.80 13.90
CA PRO A 55 14.40 2.53 15.29
C PRO A 55 13.63 1.33 15.84
N GLY A 56 14.33 0.43 16.54
CA GLY A 56 13.73 -0.76 17.15
C GLY A 56 13.56 -1.97 16.23
N ILE A 57 13.96 -1.90 14.96
CA ILE A 57 13.94 -3.07 14.07
C ILE A 57 15.13 -3.99 14.38
N VAL A 58 14.84 -5.25 14.66
CA VAL A 58 15.83 -6.33 14.81
C VAL A 58 16.15 -6.90 13.44
N LEU A 59 17.44 -7.04 13.12
CA LEU A 59 17.88 -7.66 11.88
C LEU A 59 17.68 -9.18 11.95
N VAL A 60 17.30 -9.77 10.82
CA VAL A 60 17.23 -11.23 10.64
C VAL A 60 18.23 -11.56 9.55
N ASN A 61 19.20 -12.44 9.85
CA ASN A 61 20.28 -12.80 8.92
C ASN A 61 21.01 -11.56 8.35
N ASP A 62 21.34 -10.59 9.21
CA ASP A 62 21.98 -9.30 8.84
C ASP A 62 21.19 -8.43 7.85
N ARG A 63 19.89 -8.71 7.66
CA ARG A 63 19.00 -7.95 6.77
C ARG A 63 17.84 -7.35 7.55
N VAL A 64 17.35 -6.22 7.06
CA VAL A 64 16.11 -5.63 7.58
C VAL A 64 14.95 -6.49 7.09
N PRO A 65 14.15 -7.09 7.99
CA PRO A 65 13.03 -7.92 7.57
C PRO A 65 11.96 -7.08 6.89
N TRP A 66 11.25 -7.69 5.94
CA TRP A 66 10.05 -7.10 5.38
C TRP A 66 8.96 -7.04 6.45
N ARG A 67 8.17 -5.96 6.42
CA ARG A 67 7.03 -5.77 7.31
C ARG A 67 5.89 -5.09 6.57
N TYR A 68 4.67 -5.43 6.96
CA TYR A 68 3.46 -4.75 6.52
C TYR A 68 3.23 -3.50 7.37
N GLU A 69 2.86 -2.40 6.72
CA GLU A 69 2.40 -1.19 7.40
C GLU A 69 1.06 -0.74 6.78
N SER A 70 0.14 -0.36 7.66
CA SER A 70 -1.12 0.31 7.35
C SER A 70 -1.07 1.70 7.98
N LEU A 71 -1.09 2.74 7.14
CA LEU A 71 -0.86 4.12 7.56
C LEU A 71 -2.01 5.02 7.10
N SER A 72 -2.56 5.82 8.01
CA SER A 72 -3.38 6.97 7.62
C SER A 72 -2.48 8.09 7.13
N LEU A 73 -2.82 8.70 6.00
CA LEU A 73 -2.12 9.80 5.39
C LEU A 73 -2.97 11.07 5.48
N ASP A 74 -2.34 12.17 5.89
CA ASP A 74 -2.94 13.50 5.83
C ASP A 74 -3.00 14.01 4.38
N TYR A 75 -2.01 13.64 3.57
CA TYR A 75 -1.90 14.03 2.16
C TYR A 75 -1.34 12.88 1.31
N VAL A 76 -1.93 12.68 0.13
CA VAL A 76 -1.51 11.62 -0.81
C VAL A 76 -0.32 12.08 -1.61
N ARG A 77 -0.38 13.35 -2.06
CA ARG A 77 0.63 13.98 -2.88
C ARG A 77 1.84 14.31 -2.04
N THR A 78 2.91 13.55 -2.27
CA THR A 78 4.23 13.82 -1.71
C THR A 78 5.21 14.00 -2.87
N ASN A 79 6.35 14.63 -2.63
CA ASN A 79 7.42 14.76 -3.64
C ASN A 79 7.99 13.40 -4.10
N ARG A 80 7.61 12.30 -3.43
CA ARG A 80 8.00 10.94 -3.79
C ARG A 80 6.93 10.20 -4.58
N LEU A 81 5.68 10.67 -4.63
CA LEU A 81 4.63 10.00 -5.39
C LEU A 81 4.77 10.39 -6.86
N ASN A 82 5.15 9.44 -7.71
CA ASN A 82 5.35 9.71 -9.14
C ASN A 82 4.05 9.53 -9.91
N ALA A 83 3.29 8.48 -9.58
CA ALA A 83 2.02 8.18 -10.23
C ALA A 83 1.16 7.30 -9.32
N PHE A 84 -0.14 7.25 -9.62
CA PHE A 84 -0.98 6.15 -9.16
C PHE A 84 -1.93 5.69 -10.27
N LEU A 85 -2.28 4.41 -10.24
CA LEU A 85 -3.23 3.78 -11.14
C LEU A 85 -4.52 3.48 -10.38
N PHE A 86 -5.64 4.01 -10.87
CA PHE A 86 -6.96 3.68 -10.33
C PHE A 86 -7.38 2.27 -10.77
N LEU A 87 -7.69 1.40 -9.80
CA LEU A 87 -8.13 0.03 -10.07
C LEU A 87 -9.65 -0.12 -9.98
N GLY A 88 -10.28 0.55 -9.02
CA GLY A 88 -11.71 0.35 -8.79
C GLY A 88 -12.24 1.07 -7.57
N LYS A 89 -13.45 0.67 -7.14
CA LYS A 89 -14.11 1.22 -5.95
C LYS A 89 -14.55 0.08 -5.06
N LEU A 90 -14.40 0.27 -3.75
CA LEU A 90 -14.97 -0.64 -2.78
C LEU A 90 -16.51 -0.54 -2.76
N SER A 91 -17.14 -1.66 -2.43
CA SER A 91 -18.56 -1.68 -2.07
C SER A 91 -18.80 -0.83 -0.82
N PRO A 92 -19.96 -0.18 -0.68
CA PRO A 92 -20.26 0.66 0.50
C PRO A 92 -20.16 -0.07 1.84
N GLU A 93 -20.33 -1.39 1.83
CA GLU A 93 -20.27 -2.26 3.00
C GLU A 93 -18.83 -2.54 3.46
N ILE A 94 -17.82 -2.28 2.62
CA ILE A 94 -16.42 -2.59 2.90
C ILE A 94 -15.69 -1.30 3.28
N GLY A 95 -15.26 -1.24 4.53
CA GLY A 95 -14.48 -0.14 5.07
C GLY A 95 -12.97 -0.32 4.88
N VAL A 96 -12.23 0.66 5.38
CA VAL A 96 -10.76 0.62 5.44
C VAL A 96 -10.27 -0.55 6.29
N GLU A 97 -10.92 -0.81 7.42
CA GLU A 97 -10.52 -1.88 8.34
C GLU A 97 -10.76 -3.27 7.75
N ASP A 98 -11.89 -3.50 7.08
CA ASP A 98 -12.16 -4.77 6.39
C ASP A 98 -11.11 -5.05 5.33
N PHE A 99 -10.74 -4.02 4.56
CA PHE A 99 -9.70 -4.12 3.56
C PHE A 99 -8.31 -4.34 4.18
N ASN A 100 -8.01 -3.66 5.29
CA ASN A 100 -6.78 -3.86 6.06
C ASN A 100 -6.65 -5.30 6.55
N VAL A 101 -7.73 -5.90 7.05
CA VAL A 101 -7.75 -7.30 7.47
C VAL A 101 -7.40 -8.23 6.32
N ILE A 102 -7.96 -8.02 5.12
CA ILE A 102 -7.63 -8.83 3.93
C ILE A 102 -6.13 -8.73 3.62
N LEU A 103 -5.59 -7.51 3.57
CA LEU A 103 -4.19 -7.29 3.22
C LEU A 103 -3.21 -7.76 4.28
N PHE A 104 -3.56 -7.66 5.57
CA PHE A 104 -2.73 -8.11 6.68
C PHE A 104 -2.51 -9.63 6.66
N HIS A 105 -3.50 -10.40 6.20
CA HIS A 105 -3.40 -11.87 6.12
C HIS A 105 -2.65 -12.36 4.87
N LEU A 106 -2.21 -11.46 3.98
CA LEU A 106 -1.41 -11.86 2.83
C LEU A 106 -0.05 -12.41 3.28
N PRO A 107 0.42 -13.52 2.68
CA PRO A 107 1.73 -14.07 2.99
C PRO A 107 2.84 -13.04 2.82
N MET A 108 3.66 -12.91 3.86
CA MET A 108 4.87 -12.11 3.86
C MET A 108 6.07 -13.03 3.88
N VAL A 109 6.79 -13.08 2.77
CA VAL A 109 7.91 -14.01 2.61
C VAL A 109 9.19 -13.29 2.98
N GLN A 110 9.93 -13.89 3.91
CA GLN A 110 11.27 -13.46 4.28
C GLN A 110 12.30 -14.30 3.51
N ASP A 111 13.52 -13.80 3.39
CA ASP A 111 14.67 -14.50 2.79
C ASP A 111 14.50 -14.96 1.31
N ASP A 112 13.50 -14.44 0.60
CA ASP A 112 13.31 -14.67 -0.84
C ASP A 112 13.73 -13.42 -1.65
N PRO A 113 14.76 -13.50 -2.51
CA PRO A 113 15.22 -12.37 -3.31
C PRO A 113 14.22 -11.93 -4.40
N GLY A 114 13.27 -12.79 -4.79
CA GLY A 114 12.17 -12.43 -5.69
C GLY A 114 10.99 -11.77 -4.97
N TRP A 115 11.01 -11.74 -3.64
CA TRP A 115 9.94 -11.15 -2.85
C TRP A 115 10.26 -9.70 -2.45
N ASN A 116 9.38 -8.78 -2.82
CA ASN A 116 9.54 -7.34 -2.61
C ASN A 116 8.18 -6.63 -2.55
N CYS A 117 8.20 -5.30 -2.44
CA CYS A 117 6.96 -4.51 -2.42
C CYS A 117 6.11 -4.66 -3.68
N ASN A 118 6.75 -4.88 -4.83
CA ASN A 118 6.08 -5.00 -6.12
C ASN A 118 5.34 -6.34 -6.22
N SER A 119 6.01 -7.45 -5.89
CA SER A 119 5.40 -8.79 -5.89
C SER A 119 4.33 -8.94 -4.80
N TRP A 120 4.51 -8.30 -3.64
CA TRP A 120 3.43 -8.21 -2.63
C TRP A 120 2.23 -7.40 -3.16
N THR A 121 2.46 -6.26 -3.81
CA THR A 121 1.37 -5.44 -4.38
C THR A 121 0.60 -6.19 -5.45
N VAL A 122 1.28 -6.94 -6.32
CA VAL A 122 0.62 -7.81 -7.32
C VAL A 122 -0.23 -8.87 -6.63
N SER A 123 0.28 -9.51 -5.58
CA SER A 123 -0.49 -10.49 -4.79
C SER A 123 -1.72 -9.85 -4.13
N ALA A 124 -1.57 -8.65 -3.58
CA ALA A 124 -2.66 -7.89 -2.98
C ALA A 124 -3.77 -7.58 -3.99
N ILE A 125 -3.42 -7.18 -5.20
CA ILE A 125 -4.39 -6.95 -6.27
C ILE A 125 -5.13 -8.24 -6.62
N ARG A 126 -4.41 -9.37 -6.78
CA ARG A 126 -5.01 -10.66 -7.15
C ARG A 126 -6.02 -11.22 -6.15
N VAL A 127 -5.89 -10.88 -4.86
CA VAL A 127 -6.86 -11.32 -3.85
C VAL A 127 -7.99 -10.32 -3.62
N SER A 128 -7.81 -9.08 -4.08
CA SER A 128 -8.78 -7.98 -3.86
C SER A 128 -9.79 -7.83 -5.01
N PHE A 129 -9.56 -8.50 -6.14
CA PHE A 129 -10.36 -8.43 -7.37
C PHE A 129 -10.49 -9.83 -7.98
#